data_AF-A0A851GML6-F1
#
_entry.id   AF-A0A851GML6-F1
#
_cell.length_a   1.000
_cell.length_b   1.000
_cell.length_c   1.000
_cell.angle_alpha   90.00
_cell.angle_beta   90.00
_cell.angle_gamma   90.00
#
_symmetry.space_group_name_H-M   'P 1'
#
loop_
_entity.id
_entity.type
_entity.pdbx_description
1 polymer ?
#
loop_
_entity_poly.entity_id
_entity_poly.type
_entity_poly.pdbx_seq_one_letter_code
_entity_poly.pdbx_strand_id
1 'polypeptide(L)'
;MKPLTHISALSCSLIGLLCPLMSQAQDVQIEQALEEALQAAVVEVADPDKANTPEQTEESKTEERDPTSSRIFLMNGDKLKGTPEDLDPENRILFNAESLQQAAAFPLEQVLRLQLGNWKMREYPATLARIQLWPRYIGPTTSDTITGALHELSPEHITLKTWYGGLIPIKRSMVKSLRIINNSPGSYFGPNNIKEWTLSSGKGSWQFSNGALASRASGGIGRDMKLGEKSHISFDLSWTNSTRFRMLLYSNDLSSDRPNACYDITLNGSYCYLQTKGKAKKGVQRFGGGRWPRLTIPSDSKRVHFDIFANRKTGTFTVYINGVRGCLLQSTNPDPEDLGTNLSFVAEERHPIEISGLTITPWNGTSFPNSNNNFSGKESDEENEDDGEEAPEESPHNIILTNGDEVPGTVGKVEDGRMIVETEYTPIKIPIKRIKSLSLGDEENQPIMKSGDVRCWFHQGGFITLQLKQLKDGKLSGYSQAFGDVTLDLEAFHQIDFHIYDREANQRRSHLR
;
A
#
# COMPACT_ATOMS: atom_id res chain seq x y z
N MET A 1 -5.14 53.29 -30.37
CA MET A 1 -5.08 54.77 -30.35
C MET A 1 -6.27 55.29 -29.55
N LYS A 2 -6.01 55.94 -28.41
CA LYS A 2 -6.99 56.79 -27.67
C LYS A 2 -7.13 58.14 -28.41
N PRO A 3 -8.16 58.95 -28.12
CA PRO A 3 -8.02 60.01 -27.09
C PRO A 3 -9.34 60.21 -26.27
N LEU A 4 -9.29 60.28 -24.93
CA LEU A 4 -9.12 61.44 -24.03
C LEU A 4 -10.45 61.95 -23.41
N THR A 5 -10.42 62.00 -22.09
CA THR A 5 -11.40 62.49 -21.10
C THR A 5 -11.10 63.94 -20.66
N HIS A 6 -12.13 64.73 -20.34
CA HIS A 6 -12.18 65.87 -19.38
C HIS A 6 -13.68 66.13 -19.06
N ILE A 7 -14.23 66.00 -17.83
CA ILE A 7 -14.14 66.72 -16.53
C ILE A 7 -15.14 67.90 -16.35
N SER A 8 -15.80 67.90 -15.17
CA SER A 8 -16.54 68.95 -14.40
C SER A 8 -18.08 68.98 -14.55
N ALA A 9 -18.94 69.21 -13.54
CA ALA A 9 -18.79 69.45 -12.09
C ALA A 9 -20.18 69.49 -11.34
N LEU A 10 -20.18 69.11 -10.04
CA LEU A 10 -20.88 69.67 -8.83
C LEU A 10 -22.42 69.80 -8.67
N SER A 11 -22.97 69.16 -7.61
CA SER A 11 -23.64 69.74 -6.39
C SER A 11 -24.38 68.64 -5.59
N CYS A 12 -24.02 68.27 -4.34
CA CYS A 12 -24.23 68.84 -2.99
C CYS A 12 -25.56 68.47 -2.28
N SER A 13 -25.44 68.04 -1.00
CA SER A 13 -26.43 67.89 0.13
C SER A 13 -26.66 66.42 0.57
N LEU A 14 -26.68 65.99 1.84
CA LEU A 14 -26.52 66.59 3.17
C LEU A 14 -26.22 65.47 4.20
N ILE A 15 -25.76 65.88 5.39
CA ILE A 15 -25.27 65.17 6.58
C ILE A 15 -26.34 64.37 7.34
N GLY A 16 -25.97 63.29 8.09
CA GLY A 16 -26.76 62.83 9.24
C GLY A 16 -26.39 61.45 9.84
N LEU A 17 -25.88 61.46 11.07
CA LEU A 17 -25.42 60.34 11.91
C LEU A 17 -26.55 59.66 12.73
N LEU A 18 -26.27 58.43 13.23
CA LEU A 18 -26.79 57.72 14.43
C LEU A 18 -27.82 56.56 14.28
N CYS A 19 -27.41 55.41 14.84
CA CYS A 19 -28.13 54.15 15.19
C CYS A 19 -28.81 54.29 16.59
N PRO A 20 -29.45 53.27 17.22
CA PRO A 20 -30.46 52.25 16.83
C PRO A 20 -31.70 52.23 17.79
N LEU A 21 -32.79 51.52 17.47
CA LEU A 21 -33.70 50.85 18.43
C LEU A 21 -34.85 50.10 17.72
N MET A 22 -35.26 48.96 18.31
CA MET A 22 -36.33 48.03 17.91
C MET A 22 -35.96 46.88 16.96
N SER A 23 -35.28 45.87 17.52
CA SER A 23 -35.38 44.47 17.10
C SER A 23 -35.77 43.68 18.34
N GLN A 24 -37.04 43.24 18.44
CA GLN A 24 -37.55 42.17 19.35
C GLN A 24 -39.07 41.91 19.16
N ALA A 25 -39.65 42.16 17.98
CA ALA A 25 -41.09 41.93 17.76
C ALA A 25 -41.45 41.17 16.46
N GLN A 26 -40.47 40.65 15.72
CA GLN A 26 -40.72 40.00 14.43
C GLN A 26 -40.33 38.51 14.33
N ASP A 27 -39.72 37.92 15.36
CA ASP A 27 -39.27 36.52 15.32
C ASP A 27 -40.28 35.50 15.91
N VAL A 28 -41.34 35.93 16.59
CA VAL A 28 -42.30 35.00 17.25
C VAL A 28 -43.44 34.56 16.32
N GLN A 29 -43.70 35.27 15.21
CA GLN A 29 -44.80 34.94 14.29
C GLN A 29 -44.44 34.00 13.14
N ILE A 30 -43.15 33.68 12.92
CA ILE A 30 -42.71 32.80 11.83
C ILE A 30 -42.61 31.33 12.28
N GLU A 31 -42.23 31.07 13.53
CA GLU A 31 -42.13 29.69 14.04
C GLU A 31 -43.50 29.03 14.24
N GLN A 32 -44.54 29.80 14.60
CA GLN A 32 -45.88 29.25 14.86
C GLN A 32 -46.65 28.88 13.57
N ALA A 33 -46.30 29.48 12.42
CA ALA A 33 -46.92 29.17 11.12
C ALA A 33 -46.31 27.93 10.42
N LEU A 34 -45.11 27.51 10.83
CA LEU A 34 -44.42 26.36 10.24
C LEU A 34 -44.86 25.02 10.89
N GLU A 35 -45.29 25.05 12.14
CA GLU A 35 -45.79 23.87 12.88
C GLU A 35 -47.21 23.47 12.48
N GLU A 36 -48.10 24.43 12.16
CA GLU A 36 -49.48 24.14 11.72
C GLU A 36 -49.55 23.58 10.28
N ALA A 37 -48.56 23.87 9.43
CA ALA A 37 -48.51 23.36 8.05
C ALA A 37 -48.04 21.89 7.96
N LEU A 38 -47.40 21.36 9.00
CA LEU A 38 -46.80 20.02 9.01
C LEU A 38 -47.72 18.92 9.57
N GLN A 39 -48.90 19.28 10.09
CA GLN A 39 -49.84 18.34 10.72
C GLN A 39 -51.09 17.98 9.89
N ALA A 40 -51.21 18.47 8.65
CA ALA A 40 -52.45 18.36 7.86
C ALA A 40 -52.38 17.49 6.59
N ALA A 41 -51.41 16.57 6.46
CA ALA A 41 -51.31 15.72 5.26
C ALA A 41 -51.01 14.25 5.55
N VAL A 42 -51.97 13.54 6.16
CA VAL A 42 -52.09 12.08 6.07
C VAL A 42 -53.58 11.74 5.95
N VAL A 43 -53.99 11.12 4.84
CA VAL A 43 -54.99 10.02 4.72
C VAL A 43 -55.25 9.70 3.23
N GLU A 44 -55.27 8.40 2.93
CA GLU A 44 -55.53 7.69 1.66
C GLU A 44 -56.91 7.95 1.02
N VAL A 45 -57.01 7.92 -0.32
CA VAL A 45 -58.08 7.21 -1.11
C VAL A 45 -57.57 6.91 -2.53
N ALA A 46 -57.91 5.71 -3.04
CA ALA A 46 -57.60 5.13 -4.36
C ALA A 46 -58.58 5.55 -5.49
N ASP A 47 -58.16 5.51 -6.77
CA ASP A 47 -58.95 5.04 -7.95
C ASP A 47 -58.07 4.97 -9.25
N PRO A 48 -58.49 4.30 -10.35
CA PRO A 48 -57.65 3.40 -11.14
C PRO A 48 -57.46 3.91 -12.59
N ASP A 49 -56.78 3.11 -13.41
CA ASP A 49 -56.75 3.20 -14.87
C ASP A 49 -56.27 4.51 -15.51
N LYS A 50 -54.96 4.56 -15.77
CA LYS A 50 -54.47 4.71 -17.14
C LYS A 50 -53.05 4.15 -17.30
N ALA A 51 -53.01 3.00 -17.97
CA ALA A 51 -51.87 2.41 -18.67
C ALA A 51 -51.19 3.46 -19.59
N ASN A 52 -49.94 3.35 -20.05
CA ASN A 52 -49.04 2.23 -20.21
C ASN A 52 -47.68 2.84 -20.63
N THR A 53 -46.58 2.66 -19.89
CA THR A 53 -45.18 2.58 -20.39
C THR A 53 -44.30 2.18 -19.20
N PRO A 54 -43.63 1.01 -19.21
CA PRO A 54 -42.83 0.58 -18.08
C PRO A 54 -41.48 1.29 -18.10
N GLU A 55 -41.29 2.22 -17.16
CA GLU A 55 -39.99 2.72 -16.74
C GLU A 55 -39.34 1.61 -15.90
N GLN A 56 -38.37 0.92 -16.49
CA GLN A 56 -37.56 -0.07 -15.77
C GLN A 56 -36.62 0.67 -14.83
N THR A 57 -37.05 0.88 -13.59
CA THR A 57 -36.16 1.17 -12.48
C THR A 57 -35.48 -0.14 -12.07
N GLU A 58 -34.37 -0.47 -12.73
CA GLU A 58 -33.40 -1.42 -12.17
C GLU A 58 -32.78 -0.75 -10.94
N GLU A 59 -33.38 -0.95 -9.77
CA GLU A 59 -32.66 -0.82 -8.51
C GLU A 59 -31.53 -1.85 -8.52
N SER A 60 -30.34 -1.39 -8.90
CA SER A 60 -29.11 -2.16 -8.70
C SER A 60 -28.92 -2.33 -7.19
N LYS A 61 -29.45 -3.43 -6.64
CA LYS A 61 -29.04 -3.94 -5.33
C LYS A 61 -27.54 -4.16 -5.42
N THR A 62 -26.79 -3.20 -4.88
CA THR A 62 -25.37 -3.36 -4.62
C THR A 62 -25.28 -4.51 -3.63
N GLU A 63 -24.84 -5.70 -4.08
CA GLU A 63 -24.53 -6.81 -3.20
C GLU A 63 -23.61 -6.29 -2.08
N GLU A 64 -24.16 -6.12 -0.89
CA GLU A 64 -23.36 -5.93 0.31
C GLU A 64 -22.41 -7.12 0.38
N ARG A 65 -21.10 -6.85 0.31
CA ARG A 65 -20.07 -7.86 0.48
C ARG A 65 -20.24 -8.42 1.89
N ASP A 66 -20.90 -9.56 2.02
CA ASP A 66 -20.72 -10.42 3.19
C ASP A 66 -19.22 -10.71 3.27
N PRO A 67 -18.51 -10.13 4.26
CA PRO A 67 -17.07 -10.17 4.31
C PRO A 67 -16.56 -11.58 4.59
N THR A 68 -17.43 -12.52 5.01
CA THR A 68 -17.03 -13.84 5.52
C THR A 68 -17.06 -14.96 4.47
N SER A 69 -17.77 -14.76 3.36
CA SER A 69 -17.93 -15.80 2.34
C SER A 69 -16.86 -15.70 1.24
N SER A 70 -16.20 -16.81 0.94
CA SER A 70 -15.28 -16.93 -0.20
C SER A 70 -16.04 -16.94 -1.53
N ARG A 71 -15.33 -16.70 -2.63
CA ARG A 71 -15.87 -16.75 -3.99
C ARG A 71 -14.91 -17.48 -4.92
N ILE A 72 -15.43 -18.32 -5.79
CA ILE A 72 -14.71 -18.89 -6.92
C ILE A 72 -15.09 -18.15 -8.20
N PHE A 73 -14.09 -17.82 -9.01
CA PHE A 73 -14.27 -17.23 -10.34
C PHE A 73 -13.72 -18.20 -11.38
N LEU A 74 -14.49 -18.45 -12.42
CA LEU A 74 -14.15 -19.41 -13.47
C LEU A 74 -13.69 -18.71 -14.74
N MET A 75 -12.98 -19.47 -15.59
CA MET A 75 -12.44 -18.99 -16.87
C MET A 75 -13.55 -18.53 -17.83
N ASN A 76 -14.74 -19.14 -17.77
CA ASN A 76 -15.90 -18.75 -18.58
C ASN A 76 -16.59 -17.46 -18.11
N GLY A 77 -16.20 -16.88 -16.97
CA GLY A 77 -16.78 -15.66 -16.41
C GLY A 77 -17.77 -15.90 -15.26
N ASP A 78 -18.14 -17.16 -15.00
CA ASP A 78 -19.03 -17.50 -13.90
C ASP A 78 -18.35 -17.24 -12.55
N LYS A 79 -19.17 -16.93 -11.54
CA LYS A 79 -18.74 -16.74 -10.16
C LYS A 79 -19.74 -17.38 -9.20
N LEU A 80 -19.24 -18.08 -8.18
CA LEU A 80 -20.08 -18.62 -7.11
C LEU A 80 -19.55 -18.17 -5.75
N LYS A 81 -20.47 -17.84 -4.84
CA LYS A 81 -20.20 -17.56 -3.44
C LYS A 81 -20.29 -18.86 -2.65
N GLY A 82 -19.30 -19.13 -1.79
CA GLY A 82 -19.21 -20.39 -1.05
C GLY A 82 -17.87 -20.55 -0.34
N THR A 83 -17.41 -21.78 -0.15
CA THR A 83 -16.15 -22.12 0.52
C THR A 83 -15.41 -23.23 -0.20
N PRO A 84 -14.10 -23.07 -0.49
CA PRO A 84 -13.28 -24.19 -0.97
C PRO A 84 -13.03 -25.18 0.17
N GLU A 85 -13.21 -26.48 -0.10
CA GLU A 85 -13.08 -27.55 0.90
C GLU A 85 -11.82 -28.38 0.67
N ASP A 86 -11.60 -28.86 -0.56
CA ASP A 86 -10.49 -29.74 -0.90
C ASP A 86 -9.99 -29.50 -2.33
N LEU A 87 -8.77 -29.95 -2.62
CA LEU A 87 -8.25 -30.20 -3.97
C LEU A 87 -8.17 -31.71 -4.14
N ASP A 88 -9.06 -32.27 -4.96
CA ASP A 88 -9.13 -33.71 -5.15
C ASP A 88 -7.94 -34.26 -5.98
N PRO A 89 -7.74 -35.59 -6.02
CA PRO A 89 -6.64 -36.21 -6.77
C PRO A 89 -6.68 -35.96 -8.28
N GLU A 90 -7.84 -35.57 -8.84
CA GLU A 90 -7.99 -35.21 -10.25
C GLU A 90 -7.75 -33.71 -10.52
N ASN A 91 -7.16 -32.98 -9.57
CA ASN A 91 -6.92 -31.54 -9.64
C ASN A 91 -8.20 -30.73 -9.84
N ARG A 92 -9.25 -31.04 -9.07
CA ARG A 92 -10.47 -30.24 -9.02
C ARG A 92 -10.67 -29.65 -7.63
N ILE A 93 -11.01 -28.37 -7.57
CA ILE A 93 -11.40 -27.70 -6.32
C ILE A 93 -12.82 -28.16 -5.98
N LEU A 94 -12.97 -28.85 -4.87
CA LEU A 94 -14.27 -29.09 -4.25
C LEU A 94 -14.72 -27.78 -3.58
N PHE A 95 -15.86 -27.28 -4.04
CA PHE A 95 -16.39 -26.00 -3.61
C PHE A 95 -17.84 -26.16 -3.18
N ASN A 96 -18.11 -25.82 -1.92
CA ASN A 96 -19.43 -25.86 -1.34
C ASN A 96 -20.07 -24.46 -1.39
N ALA A 97 -21.33 -24.39 -1.77
CA ALA A 97 -22.07 -23.14 -1.87
C ALA A 97 -23.54 -23.39 -1.53
N GLU A 98 -24.19 -22.46 -0.83
CA GLU A 98 -25.61 -22.56 -0.47
C GLU A 98 -26.53 -22.67 -1.70
N SER A 99 -26.08 -22.15 -2.84
CA SER A 99 -26.79 -22.25 -4.11
C SER A 99 -26.71 -23.65 -4.76
N LEU A 100 -25.90 -24.56 -4.21
CA LEU A 100 -25.70 -25.91 -4.72
C LEU A 100 -26.32 -26.94 -3.78
N GLN A 101 -26.90 -28.00 -4.34
CA GLN A 101 -27.44 -29.12 -3.54
C GLN A 101 -26.34 -29.93 -2.85
N GLN A 102 -25.14 -29.94 -3.42
CA GLN A 102 -23.94 -30.61 -2.93
C GLN A 102 -22.70 -29.85 -3.41
N ALA A 103 -21.54 -30.10 -2.80
CA ALA A 103 -20.28 -29.53 -3.26
C ALA A 103 -20.03 -29.86 -4.75
N ALA A 104 -19.58 -28.86 -5.50
CA ALA A 104 -19.22 -29.01 -6.91
C ALA A 104 -17.70 -29.12 -7.06
N ALA A 105 -17.26 -29.98 -7.99
CA ALA A 105 -15.85 -30.16 -8.32
C ALA A 105 -15.50 -29.34 -9.57
N PHE A 106 -14.64 -28.33 -9.44
CA PHE A 106 -14.20 -27.48 -10.53
C PHE A 106 -12.77 -27.82 -10.95
N PRO A 107 -12.52 -28.30 -12.19
CA PRO A 107 -11.16 -28.54 -12.68
C PRO A 107 -10.30 -27.29 -12.55
N LEU A 108 -9.06 -27.45 -12.09
CA LEU A 108 -8.14 -26.33 -11.91
C LEU A 108 -7.96 -25.53 -13.20
N GLU A 109 -8.00 -26.15 -14.39
CA GLU A 109 -7.92 -25.42 -15.65
C GLU A 109 -9.09 -24.48 -15.95
N GLN A 110 -10.22 -24.66 -15.24
CA GLN A 110 -11.39 -23.80 -15.36
C GLN A 110 -11.46 -22.77 -14.23
N VAL A 111 -10.61 -22.85 -13.21
CA VAL A 111 -10.62 -21.92 -12.09
C VAL A 111 -9.67 -20.77 -12.38
N LEU A 112 -10.22 -19.56 -12.43
CA LEU A 112 -9.45 -18.35 -12.69
C LEU A 112 -8.89 -17.74 -11.39
N ARG A 113 -9.70 -17.75 -10.32
CA ARG A 113 -9.37 -17.17 -9.01
C ARG A 113 -10.20 -17.79 -7.90
N LEU A 114 -9.59 -17.96 -6.73
CA LEU A 114 -10.28 -18.06 -5.45
C LEU A 114 -10.09 -16.75 -4.67
N GLN A 115 -11.19 -16.12 -4.26
CA GLN A 115 -11.20 -15.01 -3.32
C GLN A 115 -11.64 -15.53 -1.95
N LEU A 116 -10.87 -15.24 -0.92
CA LEU A 116 -11.03 -15.79 0.42
C LEU A 116 -11.56 -14.70 1.37
N GLY A 117 -12.66 -14.99 2.06
CA GLY A 117 -13.36 -14.04 2.95
C GLY A 117 -13.04 -14.22 4.43
N ASN A 118 -12.19 -15.17 4.81
CA ASN A 118 -12.04 -15.60 6.20
C ASN A 118 -11.03 -14.77 7.01
N TRP A 119 -10.79 -13.48 6.70
CA TRP A 119 -9.82 -12.68 7.44
C TRP A 119 -10.16 -12.57 8.92
N LYS A 120 -9.28 -13.09 9.78
CA LYS A 120 -9.27 -12.77 11.20
C LYS A 120 -8.11 -11.84 11.49
N MET A 121 -8.45 -10.70 12.09
CA MET A 121 -7.44 -9.77 12.59
C MET A 121 -6.60 -10.47 13.66
N ARG A 122 -5.28 -10.44 13.48
CA ARG A 122 -4.31 -10.97 14.43
C ARG A 122 -3.42 -9.85 14.96
N GLU A 123 -2.95 -9.99 16.20
CA GLU A 123 -1.93 -9.09 16.72
C GLU A 123 -0.61 -9.27 15.98
N TYR A 124 0.08 -8.17 15.72
CA TYR A 124 1.34 -8.17 14.99
C TYR A 124 2.50 -8.09 15.97
N PRO A 125 3.58 -8.85 15.72
CA PRO A 125 4.75 -8.73 16.55
C PRO A 125 5.36 -7.33 16.38
N ALA A 126 5.89 -6.79 17.47
CA ALA A 126 6.51 -5.47 17.49
C ALA A 126 7.76 -5.34 16.60
N THR A 127 8.25 -6.47 16.06
CA THR A 127 9.36 -6.54 15.13
C THR A 127 9.08 -7.68 14.13
N LEU A 128 9.19 -7.37 12.85
CA LEU A 128 8.92 -8.25 11.71
C LEU A 128 10.09 -8.19 10.75
N ALA A 129 10.48 -9.33 10.22
CA ALA A 129 11.29 -9.41 9.02
C ALA A 129 10.37 -9.45 7.80
N ARG A 130 10.71 -8.66 6.78
CA ARG A 130 10.13 -8.71 5.44
C ARG A 130 11.22 -9.18 4.47
N ILE A 131 10.96 -10.29 3.81
CA ILE A 131 11.82 -10.87 2.80
C ILE A 131 11.16 -10.66 1.44
N GLN A 132 11.94 -10.16 0.50
CA GLN A 132 11.57 -10.05 -0.90
C GLN A 132 12.49 -10.95 -1.72
N LEU A 133 11.91 -11.82 -2.55
CA LEU A 133 12.67 -12.68 -3.45
C LEU A 133 13.11 -11.95 -4.71
N TRP A 134 14.10 -12.49 -5.39
CA TRP A 134 14.41 -12.10 -6.76
C TRP A 134 13.20 -12.34 -7.69
N PRO A 135 12.99 -11.50 -8.71
CA PRO A 135 11.87 -11.66 -9.63
C PRO A 135 12.04 -12.94 -10.46
N ARG A 136 10.91 -13.57 -10.82
CA ARG A 136 10.92 -14.83 -11.57
C ARG A 136 11.23 -14.69 -13.05
N TYR A 137 11.01 -13.50 -13.60
CA TYR A 137 11.27 -13.17 -14.99
C TYR A 137 11.33 -11.64 -15.15
N ILE A 138 11.92 -11.20 -16.26
CA ILE A 138 11.98 -9.80 -16.64
C ILE A 138 10.58 -9.37 -17.09
N GLY A 139 9.84 -8.65 -16.26
CA GLY A 139 8.49 -8.19 -16.58
C GLY A 139 7.72 -7.66 -15.37
N PRO A 140 7.32 -8.52 -14.41
CA PRO A 140 6.71 -8.09 -13.18
C PRO A 140 7.77 -7.44 -12.32
N THR A 141 7.44 -6.24 -11.92
CA THR A 141 8.22 -5.39 -11.05
C THR A 141 7.91 -5.63 -9.57
N THR A 142 6.94 -6.51 -9.29
CA THR A 142 6.64 -7.05 -7.97
C THR A 142 7.10 -8.50 -7.91
N SER A 143 7.79 -8.86 -6.82
CA SER A 143 8.30 -10.21 -6.58
C SER A 143 7.70 -10.78 -5.30
N ASP A 144 7.81 -12.10 -5.16
CA ASP A 144 7.33 -12.82 -3.99
C ASP A 144 7.87 -12.15 -2.71
N THR A 145 6.97 -11.87 -1.77
CA THR A 145 7.27 -11.20 -0.51
C THR A 145 6.63 -11.98 0.63
N ILE A 146 7.40 -12.23 1.68
CA ILE A 146 6.95 -12.95 2.87
C ILE A 146 7.36 -12.20 4.14
N THR A 147 6.50 -12.26 5.17
CA THR A 147 6.74 -11.63 6.47
C THR A 147 6.64 -12.63 7.61
N GLY A 148 7.45 -12.41 8.66
CA GLY A 148 7.47 -13.24 9.86
C GLY A 148 8.47 -12.71 10.88
N ALA A 149 8.56 -13.36 12.05
CA ALA A 149 9.65 -13.07 12.98
C ALA A 149 10.94 -13.72 12.47
N LEU A 150 12.04 -12.98 12.42
CA LEU A 150 13.34 -13.57 12.05
C LEU A 150 13.76 -14.58 13.12
N HIS A 151 13.94 -15.83 12.72
CA HIS A 151 14.31 -16.92 13.62
C HIS A 151 15.77 -17.33 13.47
N GLU A 152 16.26 -17.41 12.23
CA GLU A 152 17.62 -17.83 11.95
C GLU A 152 18.11 -17.18 10.66
N LEU A 153 19.42 -16.92 10.61
CA LEU A 153 20.13 -16.52 9.41
C LEU A 153 21.42 -17.34 9.34
N SER A 154 21.53 -18.14 8.30
CA SER A 154 22.66 -19.02 8.01
C SER A 154 23.26 -18.68 6.64
N PRO A 155 24.40 -19.27 6.25
CA PRO A 155 24.95 -19.07 4.91
C PRO A 155 23.97 -19.50 3.80
N GLU A 156 23.20 -20.58 4.01
CA GLU A 156 22.32 -21.16 2.99
C GLU A 156 20.86 -20.70 3.10
N HIS A 157 20.39 -20.43 4.32
CA HIS A 157 18.98 -20.19 4.61
C HIS A 157 18.70 -19.01 5.55
N ILE A 158 17.57 -18.34 5.31
CA ILE A 158 16.91 -17.44 6.25
C ILE A 158 15.64 -18.14 6.75
N THR A 159 15.48 -18.31 8.05
CA THR A 159 14.27 -18.93 8.61
C THR A 159 13.38 -17.87 9.23
N LEU A 160 12.13 -17.81 8.78
CA LEU A 160 11.09 -17.00 9.40
C LEU A 160 10.17 -17.87 10.25
N LYS A 161 9.86 -17.42 11.46
CA LYS A 161 8.74 -17.93 12.24
C LYS A 161 7.47 -17.17 11.87
N THR A 162 6.50 -17.87 11.31
CA THR A 162 5.22 -17.33 10.85
C THR A 162 4.08 -18.00 11.61
N TRP A 163 2.96 -17.29 11.77
CA TRP A 163 1.78 -17.85 12.41
C TRP A 163 1.06 -18.85 11.48
N TYR A 164 1.22 -18.69 10.17
CA TYR A 164 0.50 -19.45 9.15
C TYR A 164 1.28 -20.67 8.65
N GLY A 165 2.59 -20.74 8.82
CA GLY A 165 3.42 -21.85 8.32
C GLY A 165 4.48 -22.35 9.31
N GLY A 166 4.47 -21.87 10.55
CA GLY A 166 5.47 -22.26 11.54
C GLY A 166 6.86 -21.74 11.16
N LEU A 167 7.88 -22.61 11.18
CA LEU A 167 9.23 -22.25 10.73
C LEU A 167 9.34 -22.49 9.22
N ILE A 168 9.52 -21.40 8.47
CA ILE A 168 9.69 -21.44 7.02
C ILE A 168 11.15 -21.11 6.69
N PRO A 169 11.96 -22.11 6.29
CA PRO A 169 13.29 -21.86 5.75
C PRO A 169 13.18 -21.30 4.33
N ILE A 170 14.03 -20.33 4.01
CA ILE A 170 14.06 -19.63 2.72
C ILE A 170 15.49 -19.68 2.21
N LYS A 171 15.70 -20.22 1.01
CA LYS A 171 17.03 -20.24 0.37
C LYS A 171 17.55 -18.82 0.21
N ARG A 172 18.70 -18.56 0.81
CA ARG A 172 19.27 -17.22 0.88
C ARG A 172 19.63 -16.66 -0.48
N SER A 173 20.17 -17.48 -1.38
CA SER A 173 20.49 -17.07 -2.76
C SER A 173 19.27 -16.62 -3.59
N MET A 174 18.05 -16.96 -3.16
CA MET A 174 16.81 -16.50 -3.80
C MET A 174 16.25 -15.21 -3.20
N VAL A 175 16.85 -14.71 -2.12
CA VAL A 175 16.41 -13.51 -1.43
C VAL A 175 17.12 -12.29 -2.01
N LYS A 176 16.32 -11.36 -2.53
CA LYS A 176 16.79 -10.06 -3.02
C LYS A 176 17.03 -9.07 -1.90
N SER A 177 16.17 -9.07 -0.88
CA SER A 177 16.36 -8.20 0.29
C SER A 177 15.69 -8.74 1.54
N LEU A 178 16.33 -8.49 2.68
CA LEU A 178 15.81 -8.71 4.02
C LEU A 178 15.79 -7.37 4.76
N ARG A 179 14.60 -6.95 5.21
CA ARG A 179 14.39 -5.74 6.00
C ARG A 179 13.75 -6.08 7.33
N ILE A 180 14.16 -5.39 8.38
CA ILE A 180 13.50 -5.46 9.68
C ILE A 180 12.62 -4.23 9.85
N ILE A 181 11.36 -4.47 10.15
CA ILE A 181 10.34 -3.47 10.44
C ILE A 181 10.02 -3.58 11.93
N ASN A 182 10.05 -2.48 12.65
CA ASN A 182 9.73 -2.44 14.08
C ASN A 182 8.70 -1.35 14.37
N ASN A 183 8.22 -1.28 15.61
CA ASN A 183 7.30 -0.23 16.06
C ASN A 183 8.02 0.97 16.71
N SER A 184 9.25 1.31 16.29
CA SER A 184 9.92 2.53 16.78
C SER A 184 9.23 3.78 16.23
N PRO A 185 9.38 4.96 16.87
CA PRO A 185 8.96 6.23 16.25
C PRO A 185 9.54 6.37 14.84
N GLY A 186 8.69 6.72 13.87
CA GLY A 186 9.06 6.81 12.45
C GLY A 186 9.09 5.46 11.71
N SER A 187 8.69 4.36 12.38
CA SER A 187 8.53 3.03 11.79
C SER A 187 7.09 2.53 11.95
N TYR A 188 6.56 1.87 10.91
CA TYR A 188 5.20 1.33 10.92
C TYR A 188 5.05 0.18 9.92
N PHE A 189 4.18 -0.78 10.24
CA PHE A 189 3.67 -1.81 9.33
C PHE A 189 2.15 -1.94 9.48
N GLY A 190 1.44 -1.92 8.35
CA GLY A 190 0.00 -2.11 8.29
C GLY A 190 -0.53 -1.90 6.88
N PRO A 191 -1.78 -1.44 6.70
CA PRO A 191 -2.78 -1.15 7.73
C PRO A 191 -3.24 -2.40 8.48
N ASN A 192 -3.55 -2.26 9.77
CA ASN A 192 -3.95 -3.38 10.63
C ASN A 192 -5.42 -3.34 11.03
N ASN A 193 -5.99 -2.14 11.13
CA ASN A 193 -7.41 -1.90 11.37
C ASN A 193 -7.77 -0.44 11.03
N ILE A 194 -9.05 -0.08 11.07
CA ILE A 194 -9.48 1.30 10.83
C ILE A 194 -9.30 2.22 12.06
N LYS A 195 -9.31 1.68 13.29
CA LYS A 195 -9.30 2.46 14.54
C LYS A 195 -7.97 3.17 14.80
N GLU A 196 -6.89 2.69 14.20
CA GLU A 196 -5.57 3.31 14.28
C GLU A 196 -5.40 4.52 13.34
N TRP A 197 -6.45 4.87 12.58
CA TRP A 197 -6.47 5.95 11.61
C TRP A 197 -7.54 7.00 11.94
N THR A 198 -7.27 8.23 11.55
CA THR A 198 -8.19 9.38 11.67
C THR A 198 -8.76 9.71 10.30
N LEU A 199 -10.09 9.84 10.21
CA LEU A 199 -10.77 10.32 9.01
C LEU A 199 -10.83 11.85 9.04
N SER A 200 -10.44 12.49 7.94
CA SER A 200 -10.45 13.96 7.80
C SER A 200 -11.79 14.52 7.34
N SER A 201 -12.61 13.74 6.64
CA SER A 201 -13.96 14.15 6.22
C SER A 201 -14.85 12.93 5.92
N GLY A 202 -16.15 13.05 6.28
CA GLY A 202 -17.19 12.07 6.02
C GLY A 202 -17.07 10.77 6.86
N LYS A 203 -18.10 10.44 7.66
CA LYS A 203 -18.18 9.09 8.24
C LYS A 203 -18.27 8.08 7.09
N GLY A 204 -17.38 7.10 7.06
CA GLY A 204 -17.40 6.01 6.08
C GLY A 204 -16.71 6.31 4.73
N SER A 205 -15.97 7.42 4.58
CA SER A 205 -15.19 7.71 3.37
C SER A 205 -14.07 6.68 3.12
N TRP A 206 -13.63 6.01 4.19
CA TRP A 206 -12.67 4.91 4.14
C TRP A 206 -13.12 3.76 5.05
N GLN A 207 -12.75 2.56 4.66
CA GLN A 207 -12.96 1.35 5.44
C GLN A 207 -11.70 0.49 5.46
N PHE A 208 -11.60 -0.37 6.47
CA PHE A 208 -10.57 -1.41 6.51
C PHE A 208 -11.20 -2.75 6.16
N SER A 209 -10.64 -3.43 5.17
CA SER A 209 -11.05 -4.79 4.79
C SER A 209 -9.88 -5.53 4.18
N ASN A 210 -9.68 -6.80 4.57
CA ASN A 210 -8.64 -7.66 4.03
C ASN A 210 -7.24 -7.03 4.07
N GLY A 211 -6.83 -6.44 5.20
CA GLY A 211 -5.50 -5.85 5.35
C GLY A 211 -5.25 -4.60 4.50
N ALA A 212 -6.30 -3.99 3.95
CA ALA A 212 -6.22 -2.80 3.13
C ALA A 212 -7.14 -1.68 3.65
N LEU A 213 -6.71 -0.43 3.48
CA LEU A 213 -7.57 0.74 3.56
C LEU A 213 -8.19 0.98 2.19
N ALA A 214 -9.51 0.90 2.09
CA ALA A 214 -10.26 1.11 0.86
C ALA A 214 -11.08 2.40 0.94
N SER A 215 -10.92 3.29 -0.03
CA SER A 215 -11.74 4.49 -0.13
C SER A 215 -13.12 4.15 -0.70
N ARG A 216 -14.18 4.70 -0.11
CA ARG A 216 -15.58 4.50 -0.51
C ARG A 216 -16.29 5.79 -0.92
N ALA A 217 -15.76 6.94 -0.50
CA ALA A 217 -16.24 8.25 -0.92
C ALA A 217 -15.06 9.22 -0.98
N SER A 218 -15.35 10.46 -1.38
CA SER A 218 -14.36 11.54 -1.31
C SER A 218 -14.01 11.83 0.15
N GLY A 219 -12.72 11.89 0.45
CA GLY A 219 -12.21 12.19 1.79
C GLY A 219 -10.85 11.58 2.06
N GLY A 220 -10.28 11.90 3.21
CA GLY A 220 -8.98 11.43 3.60
C GLY A 220 -8.96 10.57 4.85
N ILE A 221 -7.86 9.85 4.97
CA ILE A 221 -7.52 9.01 6.10
C ILE A 221 -6.05 9.21 6.43
N GLY A 222 -5.73 9.44 7.69
CA GLY A 222 -4.36 9.72 8.10
C GLY A 222 -4.02 9.22 9.48
N ARG A 223 -2.72 9.17 9.75
CA ARG A 223 -2.15 8.78 11.03
C ARG A 223 -0.88 9.58 11.31
N ASP A 224 -0.62 9.86 12.57
CA ASP A 224 0.69 10.35 12.99
C ASP A 224 1.70 9.21 12.95
N MET A 225 2.49 9.18 11.87
CA MET A 225 3.52 8.17 11.65
C MET A 225 4.83 8.50 12.36
N LYS A 226 4.91 9.67 13.04
CA LYS A 226 6.16 10.20 13.57
C LYS A 226 7.25 10.27 12.49
N LEU A 227 6.89 10.66 11.26
CA LEU A 227 7.83 10.77 10.13
C LEU A 227 9.06 11.59 10.55
N GLY A 228 10.24 10.98 10.41
CA GLY A 228 11.52 11.62 10.69
C GLY A 228 11.95 12.54 9.56
N GLU A 229 13.11 13.19 9.71
CA GLU A 229 13.66 14.06 8.67
C GLU A 229 13.77 13.36 7.30
N LYS A 230 14.25 12.11 7.32
CA LYS A 230 14.35 11.24 6.16
C LYS A 230 13.54 9.99 6.42
N SER A 231 12.58 9.71 5.54
CA SER A 231 11.63 8.59 5.69
C SER A 231 11.49 7.83 4.39
N HIS A 232 11.45 6.49 4.47
CA HIS A 232 11.06 5.61 3.38
C HIS A 232 9.63 5.12 3.63
N ILE A 233 8.74 5.37 2.68
CA ILE A 233 7.33 5.01 2.69
C ILE A 233 7.12 4.02 1.55
N SER A 234 6.64 2.81 1.84
CA SER A 234 6.40 1.78 0.82
C SER A 234 5.03 1.15 0.99
N PHE A 235 4.29 0.93 -0.10
CA PHE A 235 2.94 0.37 -0.05
C PHE A 235 2.49 -0.17 -1.41
N ASP A 236 1.52 -1.08 -1.38
CA ASP A 236 0.79 -1.53 -2.56
C ASP A 236 -0.47 -0.69 -2.75
N LEU A 237 -0.62 -0.10 -3.94
CA LEU A 237 -1.82 0.63 -4.36
C LEU A 237 -2.59 -0.18 -5.39
N SER A 238 -3.89 -0.40 -5.18
CA SER A 238 -4.83 -0.84 -6.21
C SER A 238 -5.92 0.18 -6.47
N TRP A 239 -6.49 0.14 -7.67
CA TRP A 239 -7.58 1.06 -8.07
C TRP A 239 -8.60 0.37 -8.97
N THR A 240 -9.79 0.97 -9.10
CA THR A 240 -10.83 0.50 -10.02
C THR A 240 -10.74 1.23 -11.36
N ASN A 241 -10.70 2.56 -11.35
CA ASN A 241 -10.79 3.37 -12.57
C ASN A 241 -9.51 4.15 -12.86
N SER A 242 -8.96 4.83 -11.84
CA SER A 242 -7.81 5.73 -11.98
C SER A 242 -6.93 5.66 -10.75
N THR A 243 -5.62 5.84 -10.94
CA THR A 243 -4.61 5.97 -9.87
C THR A 243 -4.57 7.37 -9.26
N ARG A 244 -5.66 8.13 -9.35
CA ARG A 244 -5.70 9.52 -8.89
C ARG A 244 -5.96 9.60 -7.39
N PHE A 245 -4.98 10.07 -6.64
CA PHE A 245 -5.09 10.31 -5.20
C PHE A 245 -4.05 11.33 -4.73
N ARG A 246 -4.20 11.84 -3.50
CA ARG A 246 -3.20 12.70 -2.87
C ARG A 246 -2.58 12.02 -1.65
N MET A 247 -1.29 12.25 -1.46
CA MET A 247 -0.55 11.94 -0.24
C MET A 247 -0.16 13.26 0.43
N LEU A 248 -0.55 13.42 1.69
CA LEU A 248 -0.17 14.57 2.51
C LEU A 248 0.94 14.13 3.44
N LEU A 249 2.19 14.45 3.11
CA LEU A 249 3.37 14.12 3.91
C LEU A 249 3.69 15.26 4.87
N TYR A 250 4.11 14.91 6.09
CA TYR A 250 4.45 15.86 7.16
C TYR A 250 3.31 16.84 7.46
N SER A 251 2.06 16.37 7.33
CA SER A 251 0.89 17.20 7.65
C SER A 251 0.91 17.56 9.14
N ASN A 252 0.45 18.77 9.46
CA ASN A 252 0.25 19.21 10.83
C ASN A 252 -1.16 18.95 11.37
N ASP A 253 -2.07 18.50 10.50
CA ASP A 253 -3.47 18.25 10.85
C ASP A 253 -3.94 16.95 10.19
N LEU A 254 -4.50 16.04 11.00
CA LEU A 254 -5.08 14.77 10.56
C LEU A 254 -6.57 14.90 10.25
N SER A 255 -7.22 15.94 10.76
CA SER A 255 -8.67 16.17 10.65
C SER A 255 -9.05 16.92 9.38
N SER A 256 -8.10 17.26 8.51
CA SER A 256 -8.34 18.05 7.30
C SER A 256 -7.67 17.44 6.07
N ASP A 257 -8.42 17.42 4.95
CA ASP A 257 -7.89 17.08 3.62
C ASP A 257 -7.07 18.21 2.98
N ARG A 258 -7.04 19.37 3.63
CA ARG A 258 -6.35 20.59 3.19
C ARG A 258 -5.64 21.23 4.40
N PRO A 259 -4.67 20.53 5.00
CA PRO A 259 -3.92 21.06 6.13
C PRO A 259 -3.15 22.32 5.74
N ASN A 260 -2.88 23.17 6.74
CA ASN A 260 -2.20 24.45 6.54
C ASN A 260 -0.70 24.29 6.24
N ALA A 261 -0.07 23.21 6.71
CA ALA A 261 1.32 22.88 6.43
C ALA A 261 1.49 21.40 6.10
N CYS A 262 2.02 21.10 4.91
CA CYS A 262 2.35 19.75 4.44
C CYS A 262 3.11 19.80 3.11
N TYR A 263 3.64 18.65 2.70
CA TYR A 263 3.95 18.36 1.30
C TYR A 263 2.79 17.55 0.69
N ASP A 264 1.98 18.21 -0.12
CA ASP A 264 0.81 17.65 -0.80
C ASP A 264 1.24 17.10 -2.16
N ILE A 265 1.35 15.78 -2.26
CA ILE A 265 1.74 15.06 -3.46
C ILE A 265 0.49 14.51 -4.12
N THR A 266 0.13 15.03 -5.29
CA THR A 266 -0.95 14.49 -6.12
C THR A 266 -0.37 13.50 -7.12
N LEU A 267 -0.80 12.25 -7.05
CA LEU A 267 -0.48 11.20 -8.00
C LEU A 267 -1.65 11.01 -8.95
N ASN A 268 -1.37 10.78 -10.24
CA ASN A 268 -2.36 10.40 -11.24
C ASN A 268 -1.82 9.19 -12.03
N GLY A 269 -2.28 8.90 -13.25
CA GLY A 269 -1.73 7.85 -14.12
C GLY A 269 -0.51 8.30 -14.92
N SER A 270 -0.33 9.61 -15.09
CA SER A 270 0.67 10.17 -16.02
C SER A 270 1.57 11.25 -15.42
N TYR A 271 1.33 11.68 -14.18
CA TYR A 271 2.15 12.70 -13.53
C TYR A 271 2.07 12.60 -12.01
N CYS A 272 3.03 13.27 -11.38
CA CYS A 272 3.10 13.45 -9.94
C CYS A 272 3.40 14.91 -9.63
N TYR A 273 2.56 15.56 -8.83
CA TYR A 273 2.67 16.99 -8.57
C TYR A 273 2.89 17.24 -7.09
N LEU A 274 3.82 18.12 -6.75
CA LEU A 274 4.10 18.52 -5.37
C LEU A 274 3.67 19.97 -5.13
N GLN A 275 2.78 20.15 -4.16
CA GLN A 275 2.51 21.45 -3.56
C GLN A 275 3.07 21.47 -2.14
N THR A 276 3.91 22.46 -1.84
CA THR A 276 4.38 22.69 -0.47
C THR A 276 3.49 23.74 0.18
N LYS A 277 2.88 23.38 1.31
CA LYS A 277 2.05 24.24 2.16
C LYS A 277 2.77 24.51 3.47
N GLY A 278 2.54 25.69 4.02
CA GLY A 278 3.17 26.19 5.23
C GLY A 278 3.76 27.58 5.01
N LYS A 279 4.26 28.21 6.08
CA LYS A 279 4.93 29.51 5.97
C LYS A 279 6.33 29.28 5.39
N ALA A 280 6.63 30.00 4.32
CA ALA A 280 7.96 30.03 3.75
C ALA A 280 8.91 30.83 4.64
N LYS A 281 10.14 30.35 4.80
CA LYS A 281 11.19 31.11 5.52
C LYS A 281 11.53 32.44 4.83
N LYS A 282 11.19 32.59 3.53
CA LYS A 282 11.31 33.84 2.74
C LYS A 282 10.22 33.96 1.65
N GLY A 283 9.04 34.48 1.99
CA GLY A 283 8.03 34.96 1.01
C GLY A 283 7.31 33.91 0.14
N VAL A 284 6.29 34.38 -0.60
CA VAL A 284 5.13 33.67 -1.22
C VAL A 284 5.33 32.22 -1.73
N GLN A 285 4.33 31.38 -1.44
CA GLN A 285 4.19 29.97 -1.89
C GLN A 285 4.22 29.78 -3.40
N ARG A 286 5.06 28.84 -3.88
CA ARG A 286 5.11 28.40 -5.28
C ARG A 286 5.38 26.89 -5.38
N PHE A 287 4.94 26.34 -6.52
CA PHE A 287 4.66 24.92 -6.76
C PHE A 287 5.82 24.16 -7.41
N GLY A 288 5.99 22.86 -7.09
CA GLY A 288 6.99 21.98 -7.73
C GLY A 288 6.30 20.85 -8.51
N GLY A 289 6.39 20.83 -9.84
CA GLY A 289 5.79 19.77 -10.66
C GLY A 289 6.82 18.76 -11.17
N GLY A 290 6.51 17.47 -11.11
CA GLY A 290 7.25 16.41 -11.79
C GLY A 290 6.38 15.73 -12.84
N ARG A 291 6.96 15.29 -13.95
CA ARG A 291 6.30 14.32 -14.85
C ARG A 291 7.09 13.02 -14.77
N TRP A 292 6.40 11.91 -14.62
CA TRP A 292 7.01 10.60 -14.88
C TRP A 292 6.72 10.20 -16.34
N PRO A 293 7.53 9.34 -16.97
CA PRO A 293 7.07 8.61 -18.16
C PRO A 293 5.75 7.93 -17.82
N ARG A 294 4.75 7.98 -18.73
CA ARG A 294 3.42 7.38 -18.52
C ARG A 294 3.60 6.04 -17.82
N LEU A 295 3.01 5.90 -16.63
CA LEU A 295 3.05 4.67 -15.85
C LEU A 295 2.81 3.51 -16.80
N THR A 296 3.86 2.76 -17.12
CA THR A 296 3.72 1.55 -17.94
C THR A 296 3.33 0.46 -16.96
N ILE A 297 2.11 0.61 -16.45
CA ILE A 297 1.44 -0.43 -15.70
C ILE A 297 1.01 -1.44 -16.77
N PRO A 298 1.41 -2.71 -16.65
CA PRO A 298 0.88 -3.77 -17.50
C PRO A 298 -0.65 -3.63 -17.58
N SER A 299 -1.22 -3.65 -18.78
CA SER A 299 -2.64 -3.30 -18.99
C SER A 299 -3.61 -4.22 -18.24
N ASP A 300 -3.12 -5.36 -17.73
CA ASP A 300 -3.80 -6.37 -16.95
C ASP A 300 -3.68 -6.18 -15.41
N SER A 301 -2.84 -5.27 -14.93
CA SER A 301 -2.67 -5.00 -13.49
C SER A 301 -3.24 -3.64 -13.09
N LYS A 302 -4.30 -3.63 -12.26
CA LYS A 302 -4.73 -2.41 -11.55
C LYS A 302 -4.11 -2.31 -10.16
N ARG A 303 -2.84 -2.67 -10.05
CA ARG A 303 -2.06 -2.63 -8.81
C ARG A 303 -0.60 -2.32 -9.10
N VAL A 304 0.02 -1.49 -8.27
CA VAL A 304 1.46 -1.23 -8.27
C VAL A 304 2.00 -1.15 -6.85
N HIS A 305 3.29 -1.41 -6.71
CA HIS A 305 4.06 -1.10 -5.51
C HIS A 305 4.69 0.29 -5.64
N PHE A 306 4.60 1.09 -4.59
CA PHE A 306 5.29 2.38 -4.48
C PHE A 306 6.39 2.31 -3.43
N ASP A 307 7.52 2.94 -3.72
CA ASP A 307 8.48 3.38 -2.71
C ASP A 307 8.71 4.89 -2.84
N ILE A 308 8.60 5.62 -1.74
CA ILE A 308 8.82 7.06 -1.68
C ILE A 308 9.89 7.33 -0.63
N PHE A 309 10.99 7.93 -1.08
CA PHE A 309 12.11 8.36 -0.23
C PHE A 309 11.99 9.86 -0.03
N ALA A 310 11.53 10.26 1.15
CA ALA A 310 11.34 11.65 1.52
C ALA A 310 12.55 12.17 2.29
N ASN A 311 13.06 13.35 1.91
CA ASN A 311 13.95 14.15 2.74
C ASN A 311 13.30 15.52 2.96
N ARG A 312 12.80 15.72 4.18
CA ARG A 312 12.08 16.92 4.60
C ARG A 312 12.94 18.18 4.51
N LYS A 313 14.23 18.10 4.88
CA LYS A 313 15.13 19.26 4.96
C LYS A 313 15.49 19.82 3.59
N THR A 314 15.71 18.94 2.62
CA THR A 314 15.97 19.34 1.23
C THR A 314 14.68 19.48 0.43
N GLY A 315 13.54 19.01 0.95
CA GLY A 315 12.26 18.99 0.24
C GLY A 315 12.29 18.09 -0.98
N THR A 316 13.09 17.01 -0.95
CA THR A 316 13.19 16.04 -2.05
C THR A 316 12.34 14.81 -1.77
N PHE A 317 11.65 14.33 -2.80
CA PHE A 317 10.86 13.10 -2.75
C PHE A 317 11.17 12.27 -3.99
N THR A 318 11.92 11.19 -3.82
CA THR A 318 12.19 10.26 -4.91
C THR A 318 11.13 9.18 -4.91
N VAL A 319 10.37 9.08 -6.01
CA VAL A 319 9.29 8.13 -6.17
C VAL A 319 9.75 7.00 -7.08
N TYR A 320 9.70 5.78 -6.56
CA TYR A 320 9.83 4.56 -7.31
C TYR A 320 8.47 3.90 -7.43
N ILE A 321 8.25 3.31 -8.58
CA ILE A 321 7.07 2.54 -8.86
C ILE A 321 7.62 1.21 -9.29
N ASN A 322 7.26 0.16 -8.56
CA ASN A 322 7.55 -1.18 -9.04
C ASN A 322 9.10 -1.36 -9.17
N GLY A 323 9.85 -0.80 -8.21
CA GLY A 323 11.32 -0.81 -8.20
C GLY A 323 12.02 0.07 -9.24
N VAL A 324 11.29 0.71 -10.16
CA VAL A 324 11.86 1.63 -11.17
C VAL A 324 11.66 3.08 -10.71
N ARG A 325 12.71 3.90 -10.79
CA ARG A 325 12.62 5.32 -10.42
C ARG A 325 11.69 6.05 -11.40
N GLY A 326 10.52 6.47 -10.92
CA GLY A 326 9.51 7.16 -11.71
C GLY A 326 9.79 8.66 -11.84
N CYS A 327 9.99 9.34 -10.71
CA CYS A 327 10.33 10.77 -10.70
C CYS A 327 11.05 11.20 -9.42
N LEU A 328 11.63 12.41 -9.47
CA LEU A 328 12.13 13.15 -8.33
C LEU A 328 11.31 14.44 -8.23
N LEU A 329 10.66 14.66 -7.09
CA LEU A 329 9.99 15.92 -6.78
C LEU A 329 10.93 16.76 -5.92
N GLN A 330 11.06 18.03 -6.27
CA GLN A 330 11.86 19.00 -5.53
C GLN A 330 10.95 20.15 -5.12
N SER A 331 10.84 20.40 -3.81
CA SER A 331 10.22 21.60 -3.30
C SER A 331 11.12 22.81 -3.54
N THR A 332 10.51 23.93 -3.95
CA THR A 332 11.18 25.23 -4.04
C THR A 332 11.20 25.99 -2.70
N ASN A 333 10.48 25.48 -1.69
CA ASN A 333 10.45 26.00 -0.33
C ASN A 333 10.56 24.83 0.66
N PRO A 334 11.74 24.21 0.78
CA PRO A 334 11.92 23.06 1.64
C PRO A 334 11.84 23.43 3.12
N ASP A 335 11.38 22.48 3.93
CA ASP A 335 11.21 22.57 5.38
C ASP A 335 10.44 23.84 5.83
N PRO A 336 9.21 24.07 5.33
CA PRO A 336 8.37 25.17 5.78
C PRO A 336 8.08 25.06 7.29
N GLU A 337 7.71 26.19 7.89
CA GLU A 337 7.30 26.21 9.29
C GLU A 337 5.97 25.48 9.48
N ASP A 338 5.67 25.14 10.74
CA ASP A 338 4.43 24.51 11.18
C ASP A 338 4.17 23.10 10.64
N LEU A 339 5.15 22.44 9.98
CA LEU A 339 5.05 21.03 9.58
C LEU A 339 4.85 20.11 10.80
N GLY A 340 4.04 19.07 10.61
CA GLY A 340 3.91 17.97 11.56
C GLY A 340 4.67 16.72 11.13
N THR A 341 4.18 15.57 11.60
CA THR A 341 4.78 14.25 11.35
C THR A 341 3.78 13.25 10.77
N ASN A 342 2.63 13.76 10.31
CA ASN A 342 1.50 12.96 9.87
C ASN A 342 1.65 12.53 8.40
N LEU A 343 1.09 11.36 8.10
CA LEU A 343 0.84 10.87 6.74
C LEU A 343 -0.67 10.72 6.55
N SER A 344 -1.21 11.30 5.48
CA SER A 344 -2.60 11.07 5.08
C SER A 344 -2.71 10.72 3.60
N PHE A 345 -3.69 9.90 3.27
CA PHE A 345 -4.13 9.63 1.90
C PHE A 345 -5.49 10.29 1.69
N VAL A 346 -5.68 10.94 0.54
CA VAL A 346 -6.96 11.56 0.17
C VAL A 346 -7.39 11.02 -1.18
N ALA A 347 -8.59 10.44 -1.22
CA ALA A 347 -9.19 9.88 -2.42
C ALA A 347 -10.40 10.72 -2.87
N GLU A 348 -10.73 10.58 -4.15
CA GLU A 348 -11.94 11.13 -4.77
C GLU A 348 -12.89 9.96 -5.05
N GLU A 349 -14.19 10.15 -4.82
CA GLU A 349 -15.20 9.08 -4.99
C GLU A 349 -15.19 8.43 -6.38
N ARG A 350 -14.94 9.20 -7.44
CA ARG A 350 -14.85 8.71 -8.83
C ARG A 350 -13.62 7.83 -9.08
N HIS A 351 -12.65 7.85 -8.17
CA HIS A 351 -11.35 7.21 -8.29
C HIS A 351 -11.02 6.41 -7.02
N PRO A 352 -11.81 5.36 -6.72
CA PRO A 352 -11.58 4.57 -5.51
C PRO A 352 -10.25 3.83 -5.61
N ILE A 353 -9.53 3.83 -4.50
CA ILE A 353 -8.24 3.17 -4.30
C ILE A 353 -8.27 2.27 -3.07
N GLU A 354 -7.36 1.30 -3.07
CA GLU A 354 -7.05 0.45 -1.93
C GLU A 354 -5.55 0.49 -1.64
N ILE A 355 -5.19 0.67 -0.38
CA ILE A 355 -3.80 0.74 0.09
C ILE A 355 -3.55 -0.42 1.05
N SER A 356 -2.54 -1.22 0.76
CA SER A 356 -2.13 -2.38 1.58
C SER A 356 -0.60 -2.42 1.69
N GLY A 357 -0.05 -3.24 2.60
CA GLY A 357 1.39 -3.42 2.72
C GLY A 357 2.16 -2.15 3.04
N LEU A 358 1.52 -1.19 3.72
CA LEU A 358 2.13 0.07 4.09
C LEU A 358 3.24 -0.17 5.13
N THR A 359 4.45 0.20 4.75
CA THR A 359 5.64 0.21 5.58
C THR A 359 6.20 1.64 5.64
N ILE A 360 6.58 2.06 6.83
CA ILE A 360 7.31 3.30 7.07
C ILE A 360 8.58 2.92 7.80
N THR A 361 9.73 3.46 7.39
CA THR A 361 11.00 3.31 8.11
C THR A 361 11.84 4.59 8.01
N PRO A 362 12.68 4.90 9.01
CA PRO A 362 13.71 5.91 8.87
C PRO A 362 14.67 5.57 7.73
N TRP A 363 15.09 6.60 6.99
CA TRP A 363 16.00 6.44 5.85
C TRP A 363 17.28 7.25 6.05
N ASN A 364 18.44 6.68 5.67
CA ASN A 364 19.75 7.33 5.86
C ASN A 364 20.06 8.37 4.77
N GLY A 365 19.38 8.28 3.61
CA GLY A 365 19.59 9.19 2.48
C GLY A 365 20.35 8.58 1.31
N THR A 366 20.87 7.36 1.44
CA THR A 366 21.80 6.78 0.44
C THR A 366 21.25 5.52 -0.23
N SER A 367 20.47 4.69 0.48
CA SER A 367 19.96 3.42 -0.05
C SER A 367 18.70 3.62 -0.90
N PHE A 368 18.71 3.21 -2.18
CA PHE A 368 17.54 3.22 -3.06
C PHE A 368 17.27 1.83 -3.69
N PRO A 369 16.04 1.54 -4.17
CA PRO A 369 15.75 0.30 -4.88
C PRO A 369 16.59 0.21 -6.16
N ASN A 370 17.13 -0.98 -6.43
CA ASN A 370 17.95 -1.30 -7.60
C ASN A 370 19.17 -0.37 -7.79
N SER A 371 19.70 0.23 -6.72
CA SER A 371 20.94 1.02 -6.76
C SER A 371 22.21 0.17 -6.73
N ASN A 372 22.15 -1.09 -7.19
CA ASN A 372 23.36 -1.89 -7.39
C ASN A 372 24.10 -1.36 -8.62
N ASN A 373 24.85 -0.29 -8.40
CA ASN A 373 26.19 -0.07 -8.92
C ASN A 373 26.75 1.11 -8.12
N ASN A 374 27.56 0.78 -7.11
CA ASN A 374 28.68 1.53 -6.55
C ASN A 374 28.94 1.14 -5.08
N PHE A 375 28.88 -0.16 -4.79
CA PHE A 375 29.91 -0.81 -3.96
C PHE A 375 30.65 -1.82 -4.85
N SER A 376 30.94 -1.39 -6.09
CA SER A 376 32.12 -1.90 -6.79
C SER A 376 33.24 -0.94 -6.40
N GLY A 377 34.24 -1.41 -5.67
CA GLY A 377 35.55 -0.77 -5.71
C GLY A 377 36.06 -0.85 -7.15
N LYS A 378 35.70 0.14 -7.96
CA LYS A 378 36.32 0.45 -9.26
C LYS A 378 36.25 1.95 -9.52
N GLU A 379 37.11 2.66 -8.82
CA GLU A 379 37.91 3.77 -9.35
C GLU A 379 39.29 3.51 -8.71
N SER A 380 40.37 3.18 -9.42
CA SER A 380 40.89 3.73 -10.66
C SER A 380 41.70 2.68 -11.43
N ASP A 381 41.57 2.67 -12.75
CA ASP A 381 42.64 2.20 -13.63
C ASP A 381 43.80 3.21 -13.53
N GLU A 382 44.58 3.12 -12.45
CA GLU A 382 45.97 3.56 -12.45
C GLU A 382 46.80 2.29 -12.33
N GLU A 383 47.52 1.96 -13.40
CA GLU A 383 48.55 0.93 -13.43
C GLU A 383 49.62 1.28 -12.38
N ASN A 384 49.43 0.80 -11.15
CA ASN A 384 50.53 0.61 -10.22
C ASN A 384 50.91 -0.87 -10.30
N GLU A 385 51.99 -1.12 -11.04
CA GLU A 385 52.86 -2.26 -10.76
C GLU A 385 53.39 -2.09 -9.33
N ASP A 386 52.87 -2.84 -8.35
CA ASP A 386 53.73 -3.59 -7.42
C ASP A 386 52.95 -4.46 -6.42
N ASP A 387 53.64 -5.53 -6.02
CA ASP A 387 53.57 -6.27 -4.76
C ASP A 387 52.31 -7.07 -4.39
N GLY A 388 52.48 -8.39 -4.42
CA GLY A 388 51.50 -9.40 -4.01
C GLY A 388 51.20 -9.42 -2.52
N GLU A 389 50.37 -8.49 -2.07
CA GLU A 389 49.56 -8.65 -0.87
C GLU A 389 48.14 -9.12 -1.28
N GLU A 390 47.75 -10.31 -0.80
CA GLU A 390 46.40 -10.81 -0.95
C GLU A 390 45.42 -9.80 -0.34
N ALA A 391 44.46 -9.33 -1.15
CA ALA A 391 43.40 -8.44 -0.68
C ALA A 391 42.67 -9.10 0.51
N PRO A 392 42.34 -8.35 1.58
CA PRO A 392 41.65 -8.91 2.74
C PRO A 392 40.34 -9.59 2.31
N GLU A 393 40.05 -10.79 2.81
CA GLU A 393 38.76 -11.46 2.58
C GLU A 393 37.60 -10.53 2.98
N GLU A 394 36.85 -10.03 1.99
CA GLU A 394 35.71 -9.16 2.25
C GLU A 394 34.67 -9.92 3.09
N SER A 395 34.21 -9.30 4.19
CA SER A 395 33.20 -9.91 5.06
C SER A 395 31.91 -10.19 4.26
N PRO A 396 31.35 -11.40 4.29
CA PRO A 396 30.25 -11.82 3.41
C PRO A 396 28.93 -11.08 3.65
N HIS A 397 28.81 -10.35 4.77
CA HIS A 397 27.62 -9.56 5.08
C HIS A 397 27.97 -8.19 5.63
N ASN A 398 27.15 -7.22 5.23
CA ASN A 398 27.10 -5.90 5.83
C ASN A 398 25.70 -5.71 6.47
N ILE A 399 25.67 -5.48 7.78
CA ILE A 399 24.45 -5.25 8.54
C ILE A 399 24.29 -3.75 8.73
N ILE A 400 23.19 -3.20 8.23
CA ILE A 400 22.88 -1.78 8.42
C ILE A 400 21.96 -1.66 9.62
N LEU A 401 22.38 -0.88 10.61
CA LEU A 401 21.61 -0.59 11.82
C LEU A 401 20.64 0.58 11.61
N THR A 402 19.67 0.71 12.51
CA THR A 402 18.65 1.77 12.46
C THR A 402 19.22 3.18 12.61
N ASN A 403 20.41 3.32 13.21
CA ASN A 403 21.14 4.60 13.29
C ASN A 403 22.02 4.87 12.05
N GLY A 404 22.10 3.91 11.12
CA GLY A 404 22.91 4.02 9.91
C GLY A 404 24.32 3.43 10.04
N ASP A 405 24.72 2.97 11.23
CA ASP A 405 26.00 2.27 11.39
C ASP A 405 26.01 0.99 10.57
N GLU A 406 27.19 0.67 10.05
CA GLU A 406 27.46 -0.53 9.27
C GLU A 406 28.31 -1.48 10.10
N VAL A 407 27.90 -2.74 10.12
CA VAL A 407 28.56 -3.79 10.88
C VAL A 407 28.88 -4.93 9.92
N PRO A 408 30.12 -4.98 9.40
CA PRO A 408 30.58 -6.11 8.60
C PRO A 408 30.78 -7.34 9.49
N GLY A 409 30.40 -8.51 9.00
CA GLY A 409 30.66 -9.77 9.70
C GLY A 409 29.78 -10.94 9.25
N THR A 410 30.00 -12.10 9.85
CA THR A 410 29.22 -13.31 9.60
C THR A 410 28.03 -13.39 10.55
N VAL A 411 26.83 -13.48 9.98
CA VAL A 411 25.57 -13.56 10.73
C VAL A 411 25.29 -14.98 11.17
N GLY A 412 24.77 -15.14 12.39
CA GLY A 412 24.37 -16.43 12.95
C GLY A 412 22.94 -16.49 13.46
N LYS A 413 22.67 -17.46 14.34
CA LYS A 413 21.35 -17.70 14.93
C LYS A 413 20.79 -16.48 15.67
N VAL A 414 19.46 -16.37 15.67
CA VAL A 414 18.75 -15.39 16.48
C VAL A 414 18.29 -16.04 17.78
N GLU A 415 18.83 -15.57 18.89
CA GLU A 415 18.50 -16.05 20.24
C GLU A 415 18.08 -14.86 21.10
N ASP A 416 16.97 -15.01 21.83
CA ASP A 416 16.43 -13.98 22.73
C ASP A 416 16.27 -12.59 22.09
N GLY A 417 15.84 -12.57 20.82
CA GLY A 417 15.64 -11.34 20.04
C GLY A 417 16.94 -10.60 19.70
N ARG A 418 18.09 -11.29 19.77
CA ARG A 418 19.42 -10.78 19.38
C ARG A 418 20.03 -11.70 18.33
N MET A 419 20.65 -11.09 17.33
CA MET A 419 21.51 -11.79 16.37
C MET A 419 22.94 -11.77 16.89
N ILE A 420 23.59 -12.91 16.86
CA ILE A 420 25.04 -12.99 17.05
C ILE A 420 25.69 -12.72 15.70
N VAL A 421 26.62 -11.77 15.68
CA VAL A 421 27.39 -11.39 14.50
C VAL A 421 28.85 -11.59 14.83
N GLU A 422 29.50 -12.49 14.12
CA GLU A 422 30.93 -12.73 14.20
C GLU A 422 31.64 -11.65 13.38
N THR A 423 32.35 -10.75 14.05
CA THR A 423 33.19 -9.73 13.40
C THR A 423 34.66 -10.15 13.47
N GLU A 424 35.53 -9.47 12.72
CA GLU A 424 36.99 -9.72 12.74
C GLU A 424 37.58 -9.72 14.16
N TYR A 425 37.12 -8.80 15.02
CA TYR A 425 37.71 -8.59 16.34
C TYR A 425 36.97 -9.29 17.48
N THR A 426 35.65 -9.41 17.39
CA THR A 426 34.83 -10.02 18.45
C THR A 426 33.40 -10.37 17.99
N PRO A 427 32.80 -11.45 18.50
CA PRO A 427 31.35 -11.62 18.39
C PRO A 427 30.62 -10.46 19.08
N ILE A 428 29.58 -9.95 18.44
CA ILE A 428 28.69 -8.93 18.98
C ILE A 428 27.24 -9.40 18.94
N LYS A 429 26.47 -8.99 19.95
CA LYS A 429 25.05 -9.33 20.08
C LYS A 429 24.19 -8.12 19.72
N ILE A 430 23.59 -8.12 18.54
CA ILE A 430 22.79 -7.02 18.02
C ILE A 430 21.30 -7.33 18.22
N PRO A 431 20.54 -6.50 18.96
CA PRO A 431 19.08 -6.66 19.03
C PRO A 431 18.45 -6.57 17.64
N ILE A 432 17.59 -7.52 17.26
CA ILE A 432 16.95 -7.53 15.93
C ILE A 432 16.25 -6.20 15.64
N LYS A 433 15.59 -5.62 16.64
CA LYS A 433 14.93 -4.31 16.53
C LYS A 433 15.84 -3.15 16.15
N ARG A 434 17.17 -3.28 16.29
CA ARG A 434 18.17 -2.27 15.87
C ARG A 434 18.73 -2.52 14.48
N ILE A 435 18.44 -3.66 13.88
CA ILE A 435 18.82 -3.95 12.50
C ILE A 435 17.78 -3.29 11.60
N LYS A 436 18.23 -2.70 10.49
CA LYS A 436 17.36 -2.15 9.43
C LYS A 436 17.32 -3.08 8.23
N SER A 437 18.49 -3.50 7.76
CA SER A 437 18.64 -4.40 6.61
C SER A 437 19.95 -5.16 6.71
N LEU A 438 20.04 -6.26 5.96
CA LEU A 438 21.25 -7.07 5.87
C LEU A 438 21.55 -7.33 4.39
N SER A 439 22.83 -7.22 4.01
CA SER A 439 23.32 -7.74 2.74
C SER A 439 23.43 -9.26 2.81
N LEU A 440 23.01 -9.94 1.75
CA LEU A 440 22.84 -11.40 1.73
C LEU A 440 23.90 -12.12 0.88
N GLY A 441 25.00 -11.44 0.57
CA GLY A 441 26.06 -11.91 -0.34
C GLY A 441 25.66 -11.83 -1.81
N ASP A 442 26.56 -12.30 -2.69
CA ASP A 442 26.50 -12.05 -4.13
C ASP A 442 25.86 -13.17 -4.97
N GLU A 443 25.48 -14.29 -4.35
CA GLU A 443 24.80 -15.36 -5.07
C GLU A 443 23.33 -15.00 -5.35
N GLU A 444 23.07 -14.52 -6.58
CA GLU A 444 21.72 -14.31 -7.09
C GLU A 444 21.21 -15.55 -7.82
N ASN A 445 20.11 -16.11 -7.32
CA ASN A 445 19.37 -17.18 -7.99
C ASN A 445 17.90 -16.78 -8.16
N GLN A 446 17.49 -16.51 -9.41
CA GLN A 446 16.12 -16.15 -9.72
C GLN A 446 15.22 -17.40 -9.74
N PRO A 447 14.07 -17.40 -9.04
CA PRO A 447 13.16 -18.53 -9.13
C PRO A 447 12.59 -18.65 -10.54
N ILE A 448 12.47 -19.87 -11.06
CA ILE A 448 11.93 -20.13 -12.40
C ILE A 448 10.39 -20.17 -12.38
N MET A 449 9.80 -19.96 -13.54
CA MET A 449 8.38 -20.16 -13.80
C MET A 449 8.10 -21.64 -14.00
N LYS A 450 7.05 -22.17 -13.34
CA LYS A 450 6.58 -23.54 -13.58
C LYS A 450 5.12 -23.55 -13.99
N SER A 451 4.78 -24.47 -14.89
CA SER A 451 3.38 -24.69 -15.27
C SER A 451 2.56 -25.06 -14.04
N GLY A 452 1.38 -24.47 -13.90
CA GLY A 452 0.52 -24.68 -12.72
C GLY A 452 0.92 -23.89 -11.47
N ASP A 453 1.91 -22.99 -11.55
CA ASP A 453 2.15 -22.04 -10.47
C ASP A 453 0.88 -21.24 -10.17
N VAL A 454 0.57 -21.11 -8.89
CA VAL A 454 -0.49 -20.24 -8.35
C VAL A 454 0.12 -19.11 -7.56
N ARG A 455 -0.55 -17.96 -7.54
CA ARG A 455 -0.14 -16.78 -6.77
C ARG A 455 -1.08 -16.57 -5.59
N CYS A 456 -0.55 -16.68 -4.38
CA CYS A 456 -1.29 -16.55 -3.13
C CYS A 456 -0.99 -15.18 -2.51
N TRP A 457 -2.00 -14.32 -2.44
CA TRP A 457 -1.87 -12.94 -1.96
C TRP A 457 -2.24 -12.84 -0.48
N PHE A 458 -1.32 -12.32 0.33
CA PHE A 458 -1.60 -12.06 1.74
C PHE A 458 -2.57 -10.88 1.87
N HIS A 459 -3.42 -10.90 2.90
CA HIS A 459 -4.30 -9.74 3.19
C HIS A 459 -3.48 -8.44 3.38
N GLN A 460 -2.32 -8.54 4.01
CA GLN A 460 -1.52 -7.38 4.40
C GLN A 460 -0.66 -6.82 3.27
N GLY A 461 -0.85 -7.27 2.03
CA GLY A 461 0.01 -6.93 0.90
C GLY A 461 1.11 -7.96 0.63
N GLY A 462 1.69 -7.90 -0.56
CA GLY A 462 2.58 -8.94 -1.07
C GLY A 462 1.88 -10.26 -1.43
N PHE A 463 2.67 -11.19 -1.97
CA PHE A 463 2.23 -12.51 -2.37
C PHE A 463 3.38 -13.51 -2.35
N ILE A 464 3.06 -14.79 -2.38
CA ILE A 464 4.00 -15.86 -2.74
C ILE A 464 3.48 -16.62 -3.95
N THR A 465 4.40 -17.26 -4.66
CA THR A 465 4.08 -18.13 -5.80
C THR A 465 4.49 -19.56 -5.46
N LEU A 466 3.57 -20.51 -5.65
CA LEU A 466 3.76 -21.93 -5.32
C LEU A 466 3.26 -22.81 -6.47
N GLN A 467 3.89 -23.96 -6.69
CA GLN A 467 3.21 -25.07 -7.36
C GLN A 467 2.25 -25.69 -6.35
N LEU A 468 0.95 -25.55 -6.61
CA LEU A 468 -0.09 -26.09 -5.74
C LEU A 468 -0.01 -27.63 -5.73
N LYS A 469 0.02 -28.23 -4.53
CA LYS A 469 -0.03 -29.69 -4.35
C LYS A 469 -1.32 -30.14 -3.70
N GLN A 470 -1.82 -29.37 -2.73
CA GLN A 470 -3.00 -29.72 -1.96
C GLN A 470 -3.66 -28.47 -1.41
N LEU A 471 -4.98 -28.46 -1.37
CA LEU A 471 -5.78 -27.56 -0.54
C LEU A 471 -6.66 -28.48 0.30
N LYS A 472 -6.50 -28.52 1.62
CA LYS A 472 -7.29 -29.41 2.47
C LYS A 472 -7.32 -28.91 3.90
N ASP A 473 -8.45 -29.08 4.59
CA ASP A 473 -8.62 -28.74 6.01
C ASP A 473 -8.20 -27.29 6.33
N GLY A 474 -8.54 -26.36 5.45
CA GLY A 474 -8.16 -24.94 5.59
C GLY A 474 -6.66 -24.68 5.43
N LYS A 475 -5.90 -25.60 4.85
CA LYS A 475 -4.46 -25.45 4.57
C LYS A 475 -4.18 -25.55 3.08
N LEU A 476 -3.16 -24.82 2.66
CA LEU A 476 -2.60 -24.83 1.32
C LEU A 476 -1.19 -25.42 1.40
N SER A 477 -0.95 -26.52 0.69
CA SER A 477 0.39 -27.09 0.56
C SER A 477 0.91 -26.97 -0.87
N GLY A 478 2.18 -26.64 -1.02
CA GLY A 478 2.79 -26.47 -2.31
C GLY A 478 4.30 -26.40 -2.25
N TYR A 479 4.92 -26.38 -3.43
CA TYR A 479 6.37 -26.26 -3.57
C TYR A 479 6.76 -24.92 -4.17
N SER A 480 7.79 -24.29 -3.60
CA SER A 480 8.54 -23.21 -4.24
C SER A 480 10.03 -23.52 -4.19
N GLN A 481 10.80 -23.09 -5.18
CA GLN A 481 12.25 -23.27 -5.14
C GLN A 481 12.90 -22.56 -3.94
N ALA A 482 12.31 -21.44 -3.51
CA ALA A 482 12.82 -20.65 -2.40
C ALA A 482 12.49 -21.27 -1.03
N PHE A 483 11.29 -21.84 -0.90
CA PHE A 483 10.77 -22.33 0.39
C PHE A 483 10.85 -23.86 0.55
N GLY A 484 11.12 -24.59 -0.54
CA GLY A 484 10.91 -26.03 -0.58
C GLY A 484 9.42 -26.37 -0.54
N ASP A 485 9.10 -27.51 0.08
CA ASP A 485 7.72 -27.89 0.39
C ASP A 485 7.24 -27.14 1.63
N VAL A 486 6.09 -26.47 1.49
CA VAL A 486 5.47 -25.69 2.56
C VAL A 486 3.99 -26.00 2.67
N THR A 487 3.50 -25.97 3.90
CA THR A 487 2.09 -26.02 4.24
C THR A 487 1.72 -24.76 5.01
N LEU A 488 0.74 -24.02 4.51
CA LEU A 488 0.37 -22.70 4.98
C LEU A 488 -1.12 -22.68 5.32
N ASP A 489 -1.49 -21.99 6.39
CA ASP A 489 -2.87 -21.71 6.75
C ASP A 489 -3.52 -20.85 5.65
N LEU A 490 -4.66 -21.31 5.11
CA LEU A 490 -5.38 -20.63 4.04
C LEU A 490 -5.89 -19.25 4.48
N GLU A 491 -6.13 -19.05 5.78
CA GLU A 491 -6.53 -17.78 6.39
C GLU A 491 -5.46 -16.67 6.23
N ALA A 492 -4.22 -17.02 5.87
CA ALA A 492 -3.19 -16.02 5.59
C ALA A 492 -3.46 -15.24 4.29
N PHE A 493 -4.29 -15.78 3.39
CA PHE A 493 -4.47 -15.27 2.03
C PHE A 493 -5.88 -14.75 1.81
N HIS A 494 -5.99 -13.62 1.11
CA HIS A 494 -7.28 -13.10 0.65
C HIS A 494 -7.63 -13.55 -0.76
N GLN A 495 -6.64 -14.05 -1.51
CA GLN A 495 -6.78 -14.38 -2.92
C GLN A 495 -5.74 -15.41 -3.35
N ILE A 496 -6.17 -16.35 -4.18
CA ILE A 496 -5.30 -17.26 -4.94
C ILE A 496 -5.65 -17.09 -6.42
N ASP A 497 -4.68 -16.67 -7.23
CA ASP A 497 -4.83 -16.60 -8.68
C ASP A 497 -4.21 -17.82 -9.34
N PHE A 498 -4.92 -18.38 -10.32
CA PHE A 498 -4.50 -19.50 -11.15
C PHE A 498 -4.13 -19.00 -12.55
N HIS A 499 -3.39 -19.80 -13.31
CA HIS A 499 -2.96 -19.46 -14.67
C HIS A 499 -2.21 -18.13 -14.73
N ILE A 500 -1.32 -17.88 -13.77
CA ILE A 500 -0.69 -16.56 -13.54
C ILE A 500 0.24 -16.12 -14.67
N TYR A 501 0.61 -17.05 -15.56
CA TYR A 501 1.42 -16.81 -16.74
C TYR A 501 0.61 -16.82 -18.04
N ASP A 502 -0.68 -17.16 -17.99
CA ASP A 502 -1.55 -17.17 -19.16
C ASP A 502 -2.10 -15.77 -19.45
N ARG A 503 -1.93 -15.32 -20.70
CA ARG A 503 -2.29 -13.96 -21.12
C ARG A 503 -3.80 -13.74 -21.08
N GLU A 504 -4.59 -14.72 -21.50
CA GLU A 504 -6.05 -14.60 -21.55
C GLU A 504 -6.64 -14.59 -20.14
N ALA A 505 -6.17 -15.49 -19.27
CA ALA A 505 -6.53 -15.51 -17.86
C ALA A 505 -6.19 -14.19 -17.17
N ASN A 506 -5.00 -13.63 -17.43
CA ASN A 506 -4.61 -12.33 -16.89
C ASN A 506 -5.52 -11.19 -17.37
N GLN A 507 -5.89 -11.18 -18.65
CA GLN A 507 -6.87 -10.22 -19.20
C GLN A 507 -8.23 -10.36 -18.52
N ARG A 508 -8.77 -11.58 -18.40
CA ARG A 508 -10.04 -11.84 -17.71
C ARG A 508 -10.01 -11.40 -16.25
N ARG A 509 -8.93 -11.72 -15.51
CA ARG A 509 -8.75 -11.31 -14.11
C ARG A 509 -8.78 -9.79 -13.92
N SER A 510 -8.34 -9.03 -14.91
CA SER A 510 -8.36 -7.56 -14.86
C SER A 510 -9.77 -6.96 -14.87
N HIS A 511 -10.77 -7.72 -15.34
CA HIS A 511 -12.18 -7.33 -15.41
C HIS A 511 -12.98 -7.71 -14.15
N LEU A 512 -12.43 -8.53 -13.25
CA LEU A 512 -13.13 -9.08 -12.07
C LEU A 512 -13.13 -8.17 -10.82
N ARG A 513 -12.77 -6.89 -10.93
CA ARG A 513 -12.61 -5.99 -9.77
C ARG A 513 -13.73 -4.99 -9.56
#